data_AF-A0A1X1QE73-F1
#
_entry.id   AF-A0A1X1QE73-F1
#
_cell.length_a   1.000
_cell.length_b   1.000
_cell.length_c   1.000
_cell.angle_alpha   90.00
_cell.angle_beta   90.00
_cell.angle_gamma   90.00
#
_symmetry.space_group_name_H-M   'P 1'
#
loop_
_entity.id
_entity.type
_entity.pdbx_description
1 polymer ?
#
loop_
_entity_poly.entity_id
_entity_poly.type
_entity_poly.pdbx_seq_one_letter_code
_entity_poly.pdbx_strand_id
1 'polypeptide(L)'
;MQVPFRAISLAGKSDNRDLAGTARGWSSGRPSMPISLINEHKIANPVIMIDEADKSGGGNHNGRILDTLLNLLEPTTSKRTFNEYLCGNCDFSHIS
;
A
#
# COMPACT_ATOMS: atom_id res chain seq x y z
N MET A 1 -22.88 7.94 -1.38
CA MET A 1 -21.62 7.94 -0.62
C MET A 1 -20.49 7.84 -1.63
N GLN A 2 -19.55 8.78 -1.65
CA GLN A 2 -18.43 8.77 -2.61
C GLN A 2 -17.33 7.85 -2.07
N VAL A 3 -16.95 6.83 -2.83
CA VAL A 3 -15.86 5.94 -2.45
C VAL A 3 -14.53 6.63 -2.79
N PRO A 4 -13.56 6.69 -1.86
CA PRO A 4 -12.25 7.27 -2.16
C PRO A 4 -11.57 6.49 -3.27
N PHE A 5 -11.03 7.21 -4.26
CA PHE A 5 -10.37 6.61 -5.41
C PHE A 5 -8.97 7.20 -5.58
N ARG A 6 -7.99 6.36 -5.91
CA ARG A 6 -6.66 6.82 -6.34
C ARG A 6 -6.08 5.88 -7.40
N ALA A 7 -5.58 6.44 -8.49
CA ALA A 7 -4.75 5.72 -9.45
C ALA A 7 -3.27 5.91 -9.12
N ILE A 8 -2.49 4.83 -9.22
CA ILE A 8 -1.03 4.87 -9.12
C ILE A 8 -0.41 4.12 -10.31
N SER A 9 0.58 4.71 -10.97
CA SER A 9 1.43 3.98 -11.92
C SER A 9 2.59 3.34 -11.16
N LEU A 10 2.89 2.08 -11.47
CA LEU A 10 4.03 1.35 -10.94
C LEU A 10 5.26 1.42 -11.84
N ALA A 11 5.17 2.08 -13.01
CA ALA A 11 6.29 2.16 -13.93
C ALA A 11 7.50 2.83 -13.29
N GLY A 12 8.65 2.14 -13.39
CA GLY A 12 9.92 2.64 -12.85
C GLY A 12 10.00 2.66 -11.32
N LYS A 13 8.96 2.21 -10.59
CA LYS A 13 9.06 2.06 -9.12
C LYS A 13 10.01 0.92 -8.78
N SER A 14 11.00 1.23 -7.96
CA SER A 14 12.05 0.30 -7.54
C SER A 14 11.97 -0.12 -6.07
N ASP A 15 10.88 0.26 -5.39
CA ASP A 15 10.58 -0.08 -4.00
C ASP A 15 9.07 -0.14 -3.78
N ASN A 16 8.63 -0.54 -2.59
CA ASN A 16 7.23 -0.74 -2.24
C ASN A 16 6.61 0.37 -1.38
N ARG A 17 7.29 1.50 -1.18
CA ARG A 17 6.95 2.48 -0.14
C ARG A 17 5.56 3.09 -0.29
N ASP A 18 5.04 3.14 -1.51
CA ASP A 18 3.67 3.61 -1.76
C ASP A 18 2.62 2.69 -1.16
N LEU A 19 2.83 1.37 -1.21
CA LEU A 19 1.86 0.38 -0.71
C LEU A 19 2.15 -0.03 0.74
N ALA A 20 3.42 -0.08 1.13
CA ALA A 20 3.84 -0.49 2.48
C ALA A 20 3.98 0.68 3.46
N GLY A 21 4.29 1.89 2.96
CA GLY A 21 4.78 2.99 3.79
C GLY A 21 6.27 2.81 4.11
N THR A 22 6.72 3.53 5.13
CA THR A 22 8.09 3.41 5.67
C THR A 22 8.04 3.33 7.19
N ALA A 23 8.98 2.62 7.81
CA ALA A 23 9.01 2.49 9.26
C ALA A 23 8.97 3.85 9.97
N ARG A 24 8.17 3.91 11.05
CA ARG A 24 7.97 5.14 11.86
C ARG A 24 9.28 5.73 12.39
N GLY A 25 10.30 4.92 12.59
CA GLY A 25 11.60 5.35 13.15
C GLY A 25 12.44 6.20 12.21
N TRP A 26 12.15 6.25 10.91
CA TRP A 26 12.85 7.13 9.98
C TRP A 26 12.38 8.58 10.17
N SER A 27 13.31 9.54 10.05
CA SER A 27 12.95 10.96 10.03
C SER A 27 11.98 11.32 8.90
N SER A 28 12.02 10.55 7.81
CA SER A 28 11.09 10.63 6.68
C SER A 28 9.97 9.58 6.73
N GLY A 29 9.71 8.99 7.90
CA GLY A 29 8.68 7.97 8.09
C GLY A 29 7.31 8.46 7.64
N ARG A 30 6.62 7.67 6.82
CA ARG A 30 5.31 8.00 6.24
C ARG A 30 4.40 6.77 6.18
N PRO A 31 3.09 6.95 6.40
CA PRO A 31 2.11 5.90 6.19
C PRO A 31 2.07 5.49 4.71
N SER A 32 1.57 4.29 4.44
CA SER A 32 1.30 3.87 3.07
C SER A 32 0.21 4.74 2.43
N MET A 33 0.18 4.76 1.11
CA MET A 33 -0.86 5.46 0.35
C MET A 33 -2.27 4.98 0.73
N PRO A 34 -2.57 3.67 0.82
CA PRO A 34 -3.89 3.22 1.25
C PRO A 34 -4.30 3.74 2.63
N ILE A 35 -3.40 3.67 3.62
CA ILE A 35 -3.64 4.20 4.97
C ILE A 35 -3.88 5.70 4.93
N SER A 36 -3.10 6.43 4.14
CA SER A 36 -3.26 7.88 3.98
C SER A 36 -4.63 8.24 3.43
N LEU A 37 -5.08 7.53 2.39
CA LEU A 37 -6.38 7.72 1.76
C LEU A 37 -7.55 7.40 2.71
N ILE A 38 -7.44 6.30 3.46
CA ILE A 38 -8.41 5.94 4.51
C ILE A 38 -8.46 7.02 5.59
N ASN A 39 -7.31 7.51 6.04
CA ASN A 39 -7.24 8.53 7.08
C ASN A 39 -7.77 9.89 6.62
N GLU A 40 -7.56 10.25 5.36
CA GLU A 40 -8.06 11.51 4.77
C GLU A 40 -9.59 11.49 4.65
N HIS A 41 -10.15 10.42 4.10
CA HIS A 41 -11.58 10.35 3.80
C HIS A 41 -12.43 9.71 4.91
N LYS A 42 -11.81 9.10 5.92
CA LYS A 42 -12.49 8.34 6.99
C LYS A 42 -13.37 7.22 6.45
N ILE A 43 -12.93 6.59 5.36
CA ILE A 43 -13.63 5.49 4.67
C ILE A 43 -12.62 4.35 4.47
N ALA A 44 -12.96 3.16 4.96
CA ALA A 44 -12.04 2.01 5.04
C ALA A 44 -11.98 1.13 3.77
N ASN A 45 -12.83 1.39 2.78
CA ASN A 45 -12.92 0.62 1.53
C ASN A 45 -12.58 1.47 0.29
N PRO A 46 -11.38 2.07 0.19
CA PRO A 46 -10.96 2.80 -0.99
C PRO A 46 -10.82 1.88 -2.20
N VAL A 47 -10.96 2.47 -3.40
CA VAL A 47 -10.64 1.83 -4.68
C VAL A 47 -9.31 2.36 -5.19
N ILE A 48 -8.38 1.46 -5.49
CA ILE A 48 -7.03 1.78 -5.93
C ILE A 48 -6.79 1.17 -7.31
N MET A 49 -6.64 2.03 -8.32
CA MET A 49 -6.26 1.57 -9.65
C MET A 49 -4.73 1.44 -9.74
N ILE A 50 -4.27 0.23 -10.06
CA ILE A 50 -2.87 -0.05 -10.34
C ILE A 50 -2.65 0.00 -11.85
N ASP A 51 -1.78 0.91 -12.30
CA ASP A 51 -1.39 1.04 -13.70
C ASP A 51 0.07 0.59 -13.90
N GLU A 52 0.39 0.10 -15.10
CA GLU A 52 1.74 -0.29 -15.52
C GLU A 52 2.46 -1.26 -14.56
N ALA A 53 1.74 -2.22 -13.98
CA ALA A 53 2.29 -3.18 -13.03
C ALA A 53 3.46 -4.01 -13.62
N ASP A 54 3.38 -4.32 -14.92
CA ASP A 54 4.41 -5.01 -15.70
C ASP A 54 5.71 -4.20 -15.84
N LYS A 55 5.63 -2.87 -15.69
CA LYS A 55 6.77 -1.95 -15.76
C LYS A 55 7.37 -1.59 -14.40
N SER A 56 6.91 -2.25 -13.33
CA SER A 56 7.57 -2.14 -12.04
C SER A 56 8.96 -2.76 -12.09
N GLY A 57 9.92 -2.08 -11.47
CA GLY A 57 11.33 -2.45 -11.51
C GLY A 57 11.87 -2.77 -10.12
N GLY A 58 13.18 -2.51 -9.96
CA GLY A 58 13.89 -2.72 -8.69
C GLY A 58 14.39 -4.14 -8.48
N GLY A 59 15.06 -4.34 -7.35
CA GLY A 59 15.56 -5.62 -6.89
C GLY A 59 15.13 -5.89 -5.45
N ASN A 60 15.74 -6.88 -4.80
CA ASN A 60 15.28 -7.37 -3.49
C ASN A 60 15.73 -6.50 -2.29
N HIS A 61 16.31 -5.32 -2.52
CA HIS A 61 16.92 -4.52 -1.44
C HIS A 61 15.94 -3.59 -0.72
N ASN A 62 14.93 -3.05 -1.43
CA ASN A 62 14.01 -2.03 -0.90
C ASN A 62 12.55 -2.51 -0.84
N GLY A 63 12.35 -3.83 -0.88
CA GLY A 63 11.05 -4.45 -1.09
C GLY A 63 10.58 -4.33 -2.54
N ARG A 64 9.87 -5.35 -3.03
CA ARG A 64 9.24 -5.30 -4.36
C ARG A 64 7.79 -4.88 -4.22
N ILE A 65 7.37 -3.92 -5.03
CA ILE A 65 5.99 -3.41 -4.96
C ILE A 65 4.96 -4.49 -5.34
N LEU A 66 5.30 -5.39 -6.26
CA LEU A 66 4.44 -6.51 -6.64
C LEU A 66 4.24 -7.51 -5.50
N ASP A 67 5.26 -7.80 -4.70
CA ASP A 67 5.13 -8.70 -3.54
C ASP A 67 4.21 -8.06 -2.47
N THR A 68 4.30 -6.74 -2.32
CA THR A 68 3.41 -5.99 -1.42
C THR A 68 1.98 -5.96 -1.94
N LEU A 69 1.82 -5.78 -3.26
CA LEU A 69 0.51 -5.85 -3.91
C LEU A 69 -0.11 -7.23 -3.75
N LEU A 70 0.68 -8.31 -3.87
CA LEU A 70 0.20 -9.67 -3.62
C LEU A 70 -0.33 -9.83 -2.19
N ASN A 71 0.40 -9.33 -1.18
CA ASN A 71 -0.07 -9.36 0.21
C ASN A 71 -1.36 -8.58 0.43
N LEU A 72 -1.55 -7.46 -0.29
CA LEU A 72 -2.77 -6.65 -0.23
C LEU A 72 -3.97 -7.32 -0.92
N LEU A 73 -3.74 -8.07 -2.00
CA LEU A 73 -4.80 -8.72 -2.77
C LEU A 73 -5.14 -10.13 -2.29
N GLU A 74 -4.23 -10.79 -1.57
CA GLU A 74 -4.45 -12.14 -1.08
C GLU A 74 -5.47 -12.11 0.09
N PRO A 75 -6.60 -12.84 0.00
CA PRO A 75 -7.71 -12.71 0.95
C PRO A 75 -7.37 -13.03 2.42
N THR A 76 -6.32 -13.81 2.67
CA THR A 76 -5.92 -14.21 4.03
C THR A 76 -4.99 -13.17 4.65
N THR A 77 -3.95 -12.76 3.92
CA THR A 77 -2.88 -11.85 4.38
C THR A 77 -3.37 -10.42 4.51
N SER A 78 -4.23 -9.98 3.58
CA SER A 78 -4.81 -8.63 3.58
C SER A 78 -5.56 -8.30 4.89
N LYS A 79 -6.19 -9.28 5.53
CA LYS A 79 -6.93 -9.09 6.80
C LYS A 79 -6.05 -8.73 7.99
N ARG A 80 -4.75 -9.06 7.93
CA ARG A 80 -3.83 -8.88 9.05
C ARG A 80 -2.41 -8.62 8.55
N THR A 81 -2.23 -7.49 7.88
CA THR A 81 -0.91 -7.03 7.44
C THR A 81 -0.30 -6.13 8.50
N PHE A 82 0.92 -6.43 8.95
CA PHE A 82 1.65 -5.53 9.86
C PHE A 82 2.14 -4.30 9.10
N ASN A 83 1.72 -3.11 9.52
CA ASN A 83 2.20 -1.86 8.95
C ASN A 83 3.28 -1.22 9.83
N GLU A 84 4.47 -1.01 9.27
CA GLU A 84 5.62 -0.51 10.02
C GLU A 84 5.46 0.93 10.51
N TYR A 85 4.73 1.76 9.75
CA TYR A 85 4.46 3.13 10.15
C TYR A 85 3.45 3.16 11.30
N LEU A 86 2.33 2.41 11.19
CA LEU A 86 1.33 2.36 12.26
C LEU A 86 1.76 1.51 13.47
N CYS A 87 2.80 0.68 13.31
CA CYS A 87 3.29 -0.25 14.32
C CYS A 87 2.20 -1.21 14.81
N GLY A 88 1.35 -1.69 13.90
CA GLY A 88 0.21 -2.54 14.21
C GLY A 88 -0.32 -3.29 13.00
N ASN A 89 -1.21 -4.26 13.25
CA ASN A 89 -1.88 -4.99 12.18
C ASN A 89 -3.02 -4.15 11.60
N CYS A 90 -3.14 -4.15 10.28
CA CYS A 90 -4.19 -3.49 9.53
C CYS A 90 -4.99 -4.53 8.73
N ASP A 91 -6.28 -4.27 8.62
CA ASP A 91 -7.18 -4.99 7.73
C ASP A 91 -7.34 -4.19 6.44
N PHE A 92 -6.82 -4.74 5.35
CA PHE A 92 -6.91 -4.22 3.99
C PHE A 92 -7.86 -5.04 3.11
N SER A 93 -8.57 -6.02 3.67
CA SER A 93 -9.44 -6.92 2.89
C SER A 93 -10.66 -6.24 2.24
N HIS A 94 -10.91 -4.98 2.60
CA HIS A 94 -11.96 -4.14 2.03
C HIS A 94 -11.45 -3.15 0.97
N ILE A 95 -10.15 -3.13 0.69
CA ILE A 95 -9.57 -2.35 -0.41
C ILE A 95 -9.84 -3.09 -1.73
N SER A 96 -10.21 -2.36 -2.77
CA SER A 96 -10.46 -2.91 -4.13
C SER A 96 -9.56 -2.29 -5.18
#